data_AF-A0A529AXZ4-F1
#
_entry.id   AF-A0A529AXZ4-F1
#
_cell.length_a   1.000
_cell.length_b   1.000
_cell.length_c   1.000
_cell.angle_alpha   90.00
_cell.angle_beta   90.00
_cell.angle_gamma   90.00
#
_symmetry.space_group_name_H-M   'P 1'
#
loop_
_entity.id
_entity.type
_entity.pdbx_description
1 polymer ?
#
loop_
_entity_poly.entity_id
_entity_poly.type
_entity_poly.pdbx_seq_one_letter_code
_entity_poly.pdbx_strand_id
1 'polypeptide(L)'
;MSLPIPAIVAAVLILGVPLVANATDTAGEGAAVQFTGRLVAELLDDGRRVRLIEKYTYVDPSGEVWEVPAGTVVDGASIPQFFWGLIGGPFEGKYRKASVMHDYYCDEKTRDWKTVHRMFLDAMLEAGVEQRLAKTMYYAVYFFGPRWETVEAKVVSLKCPEDSNVAGCEPVSSTRLTTVDLPRNMYDASQVETDIKNILKNNPSVEAIESMHPTVVVK
;
A
#
# COMPACT_ATOMS: atom_id res chain seq x y z
N MET A 1 48.03 13.72 70.79
CA MET A 1 47.42 14.52 71.89
C MET A 1 46.19 15.22 71.32
N SER A 2 45.07 15.01 71.99
CA SER A 2 43.69 15.29 71.59
C SER A 2 43.35 16.77 71.42
N LEU A 3 42.51 17.09 70.43
CA LEU A 3 41.51 18.15 70.54
C LEU A 3 40.17 17.69 69.90
N PRO A 4 39.01 17.98 70.52
CA PRO A 4 37.71 17.44 70.13
C PRO A 4 36.93 18.32 69.13
N ILE A 5 35.98 17.66 68.46
CA ILE A 5 34.98 18.19 67.52
C ILE A 5 33.96 19.08 68.26
N PRO A 6 33.42 20.13 67.61
CA PRO A 6 32.06 20.56 67.86
C PRO A 6 31.17 20.39 66.62
N ALA A 7 30.01 19.77 66.85
CA ALA A 7 28.89 19.72 65.94
C ALA A 7 28.30 21.14 65.76
N ILE A 8 28.02 21.52 64.51
CA ILE A 8 27.17 22.68 64.20
C ILE A 8 25.98 22.17 63.39
N VAL A 9 24.83 22.22 64.04
CA VAL A 9 23.49 22.12 63.46
C VAL A 9 23.29 23.37 62.59
N ALA A 10 22.98 23.19 61.30
CA ALA A 10 22.59 24.30 60.43
C ALA A 10 21.26 23.99 59.75
N ALA A 11 20.35 24.96 59.90
CA ALA A 11 18.94 24.90 59.62
C ALA A 11 18.60 24.79 58.12
N VAL A 12 17.53 24.06 57.86
CA VAL A 12 16.85 23.97 56.56
C VAL A 12 16.16 25.31 56.28
N LEU A 13 16.65 26.03 55.27
CA LEU A 13 15.96 27.20 54.70
C LEU A 13 15.37 26.78 53.35
N ILE A 14 14.06 26.51 53.32
CA ILE A 14 13.32 26.22 52.09
C ILE A 14 13.05 27.56 51.40
N LEU A 15 13.83 27.89 50.37
CA LEU A 15 13.50 28.95 49.43
C LEU A 15 12.60 28.35 48.36
N GLY A 16 11.32 28.73 48.39
CA GLY A 16 10.34 28.35 47.39
C GLY A 16 10.72 28.86 46.01
N VAL A 17 10.85 27.93 45.06
CA VAL A 17 10.97 28.24 43.63
C VAL A 17 9.55 28.32 43.07
N PRO A 18 9.17 29.40 42.35
CA PRO A 18 7.85 29.49 41.76
C PRO A 18 7.69 28.43 40.66
N LEU A 19 6.60 27.68 40.76
CA LEU A 19 6.14 26.71 39.77
C LEU A 19 5.77 27.46 38.47
N VAL A 20 6.69 27.49 37.52
CA VAL A 20 6.38 27.93 36.16
C VAL A 20 5.58 26.80 35.50
N ALA A 21 4.27 26.99 35.41
CA ALA A 21 3.40 26.12 34.64
C ALA A 21 3.71 26.31 33.15
N ASN A 22 4.54 25.43 32.59
CA ASN A 22 4.59 25.28 31.14
C ASN A 22 3.24 24.70 30.71
N ALA A 23 2.45 25.52 30.00
CA ALA A 23 1.33 25.04 29.22
C ALA A 23 1.91 24.13 28.12
N THR A 24 1.87 22.82 28.36
CA THR A 24 2.02 21.85 27.29
C THR A 24 0.77 21.96 26.44
N ASP A 25 0.95 22.61 25.29
CA ASP A 25 0.06 22.56 24.15
C ASP A 25 -0.20 21.08 23.85
N THR A 26 -1.36 20.56 24.23
CA THR A 26 -1.79 19.22 23.83
C THR A 26 -2.26 19.31 22.37
N ALA A 27 -1.30 19.46 21.46
CA ALA A 27 -1.45 18.90 20.13
C ALA A 27 -1.67 17.40 20.33
N GLY A 28 -2.75 16.87 19.77
CA GLY A 28 -3.06 15.45 19.80
C GLY A 28 -1.93 14.65 19.16
N GLU A 29 -1.02 14.15 19.98
CA GLU A 29 -0.02 13.16 19.61
C GLU A 29 -0.68 11.79 19.72
N GLY A 30 -0.99 11.18 18.58
CA GLY A 30 -1.69 9.90 18.55
C GLY A 30 -2.10 9.39 17.17
N ALA A 31 -1.18 9.35 16.20
CA ALA A 31 -1.34 8.51 15.01
C ALA A 31 -0.03 7.77 14.70
N ALA A 32 0.51 7.08 15.71
CA ALA A 32 1.71 6.26 15.58
C ALA A 32 1.37 4.77 15.59
N VAL A 33 0.55 4.31 14.62
CA VAL A 33 0.57 2.91 14.11
C VAL A 33 0.00 2.92 12.68
N GLN A 34 0.83 2.90 11.64
CA GLN A 34 0.33 2.89 10.26
C GLN A 34 0.07 1.47 9.76
N PHE A 35 0.95 0.50 10.04
CA PHE A 35 0.64 -0.93 9.87
C PHE A 35 0.16 -1.53 11.19
N THR A 36 -1.06 -2.08 11.20
CA THR A 36 -1.62 -2.77 12.35
C THR A 36 -1.69 -4.27 12.08
N GLY A 37 -1.15 -5.06 13.02
CA GLY A 37 -1.03 -6.52 12.89
C GLY A 37 0.35 -6.97 12.40
N ARG A 38 0.65 -8.25 12.56
CA ARG A 38 1.84 -8.87 11.97
C ARG A 38 1.46 -9.45 10.62
N LEU A 39 2.34 -9.30 9.63
CA LEU A 39 2.21 -10.06 8.40
C LEU A 39 2.60 -11.52 8.69
N VAL A 40 1.60 -12.34 9.00
CA VAL A 40 1.75 -13.79 9.22
C VAL A 40 1.12 -14.50 8.03
N ALA A 41 1.91 -15.28 7.32
CA ALA A 41 1.45 -16.02 6.16
C ALA A 41 2.08 -17.42 6.11
N GLU A 42 1.36 -18.39 5.57
CA GLU A 42 1.87 -19.72 5.25
C GLU A 42 2.22 -19.81 3.76
N LEU A 43 3.31 -20.47 3.44
CA LEU A 43 3.67 -20.81 2.06
C LEU A 43 2.79 -21.96 1.58
N LEU A 44 2.24 -21.84 0.37
CA LEU A 44 1.46 -22.90 -0.27
C LEU A 44 2.39 -23.85 -1.04
N ASP A 45 1.90 -25.07 -1.30
CA ASP A 45 2.65 -26.16 -1.94
C ASP A 45 3.11 -25.85 -3.38
N ASP A 46 2.61 -24.78 -3.99
CA ASP A 46 3.02 -24.33 -5.33
C ASP A 46 4.36 -23.57 -5.35
N GLY A 47 4.96 -23.33 -4.18
CA GLY A 47 6.28 -22.72 -4.05
C GLY A 47 6.35 -21.22 -4.37
N ARG A 48 5.21 -20.55 -4.54
CA ARG A 48 5.16 -19.11 -4.85
C ARG A 48 4.14 -18.35 -4.02
N ARG A 49 2.92 -18.86 -3.92
CA ARG A 49 1.83 -18.15 -3.25
C ARG A 49 1.91 -18.34 -1.75
N VAL A 50 1.47 -17.30 -1.05
CA VAL A 50 1.31 -17.33 0.41
C VAL A 50 -0.14 -17.06 0.76
N ARG A 51 -0.62 -17.68 1.85
CA ARG A 51 -1.94 -17.42 2.42
C ARG A 51 -1.78 -16.66 3.73
N LEU A 52 -2.46 -15.53 3.86
CA LEU A 52 -2.48 -14.77 5.11
C LEU A 52 -3.19 -15.58 6.20
N ILE A 53 -2.57 -15.67 7.38
CA ILE A 53 -3.14 -16.35 8.55
C ILE A 53 -3.96 -15.36 9.40
N GLU A 54 -3.49 -14.12 9.50
CA GLU A 54 -4.11 -13.05 10.27
C GLU A 54 -4.58 -11.93 9.33
N LYS A 55 -5.60 -11.17 9.75
CA LYS A 55 -5.98 -9.93 9.07
C LYS A 55 -4.80 -8.95 9.10
N TYR A 56 -4.57 -8.26 7.99
CA TYR A 56 -3.48 -7.31 7.86
C TYR A 56 -4.01 -5.94 7.45
N THR A 57 -3.70 -4.89 8.23
CA THR A 57 -4.26 -3.55 8.07
C THR A 57 -3.18 -2.49 7.92
N TYR A 58 -3.42 -1.50 7.07
CA TYR A 58 -2.59 -0.31 6.88
C TYR A 58 -3.47 0.94 6.85
N VAL A 59 -3.01 2.01 7.48
CA VAL A 59 -3.62 3.34 7.41
C VAL A 59 -2.65 4.23 6.66
N ASP A 60 -3.07 4.73 5.51
CA ASP A 60 -2.22 5.56 4.65
C ASP A 60 -2.10 7.00 5.19
N PRO A 61 -1.22 7.83 4.60
CA PRO A 61 -1.02 9.22 5.05
C PRO A 61 -2.27 10.11 4.94
N SER A 62 -3.26 9.72 4.13
CA SER A 62 -4.55 10.42 4.03
C SER A 62 -5.55 9.98 5.09
N GLY A 63 -5.22 8.94 5.88
CA GLY A 63 -6.08 8.36 6.89
C GLY A 63 -7.01 7.26 6.36
N GLU A 64 -6.85 6.82 5.11
CA GLU A 64 -7.65 5.74 4.56
C GLU A 64 -7.17 4.39 5.08
N VAL A 65 -8.12 3.53 5.45
CA VAL A 65 -7.83 2.19 5.97
C VAL A 65 -7.84 1.18 4.83
N TRP A 66 -6.77 0.41 4.73
CA TRP A 66 -6.55 -0.67 3.78
C TRP A 66 -6.50 -1.99 4.55
N GLU A 67 -7.40 -2.93 4.24
CA GLU A 67 -7.51 -4.19 4.97
C GLU A 67 -7.43 -5.37 4.02
N VAL A 68 -6.60 -6.35 4.39
CA VAL A 68 -6.53 -7.65 3.73
C VAL A 68 -7.03 -8.71 4.71
N PRO A 69 -8.12 -9.43 4.36
CA PRO A 69 -8.65 -10.49 5.22
C PRO A 69 -7.67 -11.63 5.47
N ALA A 70 -7.87 -12.33 6.59
CA ALA A 70 -7.24 -13.64 6.78
C ALA A 70 -7.77 -14.63 5.72
N GLY A 71 -6.92 -15.54 5.27
CA GLY A 71 -7.23 -16.50 4.21
C GLY A 71 -6.97 -15.99 2.80
N THR A 72 -6.70 -14.69 2.60
CA THR A 72 -6.30 -14.15 1.29
C THR A 72 -5.02 -14.82 0.80
N VAL A 73 -5.04 -15.25 -0.45
CA VAL A 73 -3.89 -15.84 -1.14
C VAL A 73 -3.29 -14.80 -2.06
N VAL A 74 -2.01 -14.50 -1.90
CA VAL A 74 -1.27 -13.51 -2.70
C VAL A 74 0.04 -14.12 -3.22
N ASP A 75 0.61 -13.55 -4.28
CA ASP A 75 1.76 -14.13 -4.97
C ASP A 75 3.02 -13.23 -4.97
N GLY A 76 2.91 -12.02 -4.44
CA GLY A 76 3.99 -11.06 -4.29
C GLY A 76 4.50 -10.49 -5.62
N ALA A 77 3.75 -10.67 -6.71
CA ALA A 77 4.26 -10.55 -8.08
C ALA A 77 3.48 -9.54 -8.95
N SER A 78 2.71 -8.64 -8.36
CA SER A 78 2.11 -7.53 -9.11
C SER A 78 3.12 -6.62 -9.81
N ILE A 79 4.38 -6.61 -9.35
CA ILE A 79 5.48 -5.92 -10.01
C ILE A 79 5.92 -6.74 -11.24
N PRO A 80 5.95 -6.16 -12.45
CA PRO A 80 6.29 -6.92 -13.65
C PRO A 80 7.65 -7.61 -13.54
N GLN A 81 7.70 -8.89 -13.92
CA GLN A 81 8.86 -9.77 -13.69
C GLN A 81 10.19 -9.24 -14.24
N PHE A 82 10.16 -8.48 -15.34
CA PHE A 82 11.37 -7.93 -15.93
C PHE A 82 12.05 -6.88 -15.03
N PHE A 83 11.35 -6.34 -14.02
CA PHE A 83 11.95 -5.46 -13.01
C PHE A 83 12.62 -6.22 -11.86
N TRP A 84 12.42 -7.53 -11.72
CA TRP A 84 12.92 -8.29 -10.55
C TRP A 84 14.45 -8.31 -10.46
N GLY A 85 15.17 -8.24 -11.59
CA GLY A 85 16.64 -8.15 -11.58
C GLY A 85 17.17 -6.86 -10.94
N LEU A 86 16.38 -5.80 -10.90
CA LEU A 86 16.74 -4.51 -10.29
C LEU A 86 16.21 -4.37 -8.86
N ILE A 87 15.00 -4.89 -8.62
CA ILE A 87 14.18 -4.58 -7.45
C ILE A 87 14.20 -5.70 -6.40
N GLY A 88 14.53 -6.93 -6.80
CA GLY A 88 14.35 -8.15 -6.01
C GLY A 88 13.14 -8.96 -6.46
N GLY A 89 13.18 -10.27 -6.22
CA GLY A 89 12.07 -11.20 -6.50
C GLY A 89 10.96 -11.13 -5.46
N PRO A 90 9.80 -11.77 -5.69
CA PRO A 90 8.62 -11.70 -4.82
C PRO A 90 8.91 -11.93 -3.34
N PHE A 91 8.24 -11.16 -2.49
CA PHE A 91 8.37 -11.21 -1.02
C PHE A 91 9.77 -10.93 -0.45
N GLU A 92 10.69 -10.39 -1.25
CA GLU A 92 12.01 -9.97 -0.76
C GLU A 92 11.96 -8.62 -0.06
N GLY A 93 12.93 -8.38 0.83
CA GLY A 93 13.14 -7.07 1.44
C GLY A 93 11.93 -6.53 2.24
N LYS A 94 11.90 -5.20 2.38
CA LYS A 94 10.90 -4.51 3.21
C LYS A 94 9.56 -4.29 2.49
N TYR A 95 9.57 -4.31 1.16
CA TYR A 95 8.39 -4.02 0.35
C TYR A 95 7.32 -5.12 0.40
N ARG A 96 7.65 -6.34 0.87
CA ARG A 96 6.71 -7.44 1.07
C ARG A 96 5.45 -7.05 1.87
N LYS A 97 5.58 -6.09 2.79
CA LYS A 97 4.46 -5.55 3.57
C LYS A 97 3.46 -4.84 2.66
N ALA A 98 3.96 -4.03 1.73
CA ALA A 98 3.16 -3.29 0.78
C ALA A 98 2.62 -4.19 -0.35
N SER A 99 3.41 -5.18 -0.81
CA SER A 99 3.02 -6.03 -1.93
C SER A 99 1.76 -6.86 -1.65
N VAL A 100 1.59 -7.34 -0.42
CA VAL A 100 0.40 -8.11 -0.01
C VAL A 100 -0.89 -7.31 -0.18
N MET A 101 -0.88 -6.04 0.21
CA MET A 101 -2.04 -5.15 0.02
C MET A 101 -2.25 -4.83 -1.46
N HIS A 102 -1.17 -4.52 -2.16
CA HIS A 102 -1.24 -4.23 -3.59
C HIS A 102 -1.83 -5.39 -4.39
N ASP A 103 -1.34 -6.62 -4.19
CA ASP A 103 -1.87 -7.82 -4.83
C ASP A 103 -3.38 -7.98 -4.57
N TYR A 104 -3.79 -7.93 -3.30
CA TYR A 104 -5.21 -8.06 -2.93
C TYR A 104 -6.10 -7.01 -3.62
N TYR A 105 -5.70 -5.73 -3.59
CA TYR A 105 -6.51 -4.67 -4.19
C TYR A 105 -6.44 -4.65 -5.73
N CYS A 106 -5.40 -5.20 -6.35
CA CYS A 106 -5.36 -5.45 -7.79
C CYS A 106 -6.28 -6.59 -8.24
N ASP A 107 -6.49 -7.60 -7.39
CA ASP A 107 -7.40 -8.71 -7.68
C ASP A 107 -8.86 -8.32 -7.43
N GLU A 108 -9.15 -7.73 -6.27
CA GLU A 108 -10.51 -7.35 -5.86
C GLU A 108 -11.04 -6.11 -6.59
N LYS A 109 -10.15 -5.19 -6.98
CA LYS A 109 -10.46 -3.98 -7.77
C LYS A 109 -11.59 -3.13 -7.17
N THR A 110 -11.68 -3.09 -5.85
CA THR A 110 -12.70 -2.33 -5.11
C THR A 110 -12.39 -0.83 -5.03
N ARG A 111 -11.21 -0.39 -5.51
CA ARG A 111 -10.74 0.99 -5.53
C ARG A 111 -10.16 1.33 -6.90
N ASP A 112 -9.99 2.62 -7.17
CA ASP A 112 -9.32 3.07 -8.40
C ASP A 112 -7.86 2.60 -8.44
N TRP A 113 -7.41 2.15 -9.61
CA TRP A 113 -6.08 1.56 -9.78
C TRP A 113 -4.95 2.54 -9.44
N LYS A 114 -5.11 3.85 -9.69
CA LYS A 114 -4.08 4.84 -9.34
C LYS A 114 -3.96 4.97 -7.83
N THR A 115 -5.09 4.89 -7.13
CA THR A 115 -5.14 4.94 -5.66
C THR A 115 -4.47 3.70 -5.06
N VAL A 116 -4.72 2.51 -5.62
CA VAL A 116 -4.04 1.27 -5.22
C VAL A 116 -2.52 1.37 -5.42
N HIS A 117 -2.08 1.86 -6.58
CA HIS A 117 -0.65 2.00 -6.88
C HIS A 117 0.02 3.07 -6.02
N ARG A 118 -0.67 4.18 -5.71
CA ARG A 118 -0.18 5.21 -4.78
C ARG A 118 -0.07 4.67 -3.36
N MET A 119 -1.07 3.93 -2.87
CA MET A 119 -1.00 3.26 -1.58
C MET A 119 0.23 2.35 -1.48
N PHE A 120 0.55 1.62 -2.55
CA PHE A 120 1.73 0.77 -2.56
C PHE A 120 3.03 1.56 -2.37
N LEU A 121 3.16 2.73 -3.00
CA LEU A 121 4.28 3.65 -2.76
C LEU A 121 4.36 4.08 -1.28
N ASP A 122 3.24 4.56 -0.73
CA ASP A 122 3.21 5.07 0.65
C ASP A 122 3.54 3.95 1.65
N ALA A 123 2.94 2.78 1.46
CA ALA A 123 3.19 1.58 2.26
C ALA A 123 4.66 1.12 2.19
N MET A 124 5.33 1.25 1.04
CA MET A 124 6.76 0.94 0.91
C MET A 124 7.62 1.94 1.68
N LEU A 125 7.33 3.24 1.58
CA LEU A 125 8.07 4.29 2.29
C LEU A 125 7.96 4.09 3.80
N GLU A 126 6.76 3.81 4.30
CA GLU A 126 6.52 3.52 5.71
C GLU A 126 7.19 2.21 6.17
N ALA A 127 7.21 1.18 5.30
CA ALA A 127 7.97 -0.04 5.58
C ALA A 127 9.49 0.19 5.61
N GLY A 128 9.98 1.39 5.28
CA GLY A 128 11.39 1.77 5.30
C GLY A 128 12.16 1.31 4.08
N VAL A 129 11.47 1.13 2.94
CA VAL A 129 12.09 0.98 1.63
C VAL A 129 12.75 2.32 1.25
N GLU A 130 13.93 2.27 0.65
CA GLU A 130 14.62 3.50 0.21
C GLU A 130 13.76 4.25 -0.82
N GLN A 131 13.72 5.58 -0.71
CA GLN A 131 12.74 6.40 -1.43
C GLN A 131 12.85 6.25 -2.95
N ARG A 132 14.07 6.20 -3.50
CA ARG A 132 14.27 6.06 -4.95
C ARG A 132 13.83 4.69 -5.41
N LEU A 133 14.17 3.63 -4.67
CA LEU A 133 13.70 2.27 -4.95
C LEU A 133 12.17 2.18 -4.92
N ALA A 134 11.52 2.73 -3.89
CA ALA A 134 10.06 2.75 -3.79
C ALA A 134 9.42 3.51 -4.97
N LYS A 135 10.00 4.63 -5.40
CA LYS A 135 9.57 5.39 -6.58
C LYS A 135 9.81 4.65 -7.90
N THR A 136 10.90 3.89 -8.01
CA THR A 136 11.15 3.02 -9.18
C THR A 136 10.10 1.90 -9.25
N MET A 137 9.76 1.29 -8.11
CA MET A 137 8.70 0.28 -8.02
C MET A 137 7.32 0.89 -8.32
N TYR A 138 7.06 2.10 -7.84
CA TYR A 138 5.85 2.85 -8.17
C TYR A 138 5.73 3.13 -9.68
N TYR A 139 6.79 3.62 -10.31
CA TYR A 139 6.84 3.80 -11.76
C TYR A 139 6.49 2.50 -12.51
N ALA A 140 7.04 1.37 -12.07
CA ALA A 140 6.78 0.08 -12.69
C ALA A 140 5.30 -0.31 -12.65
N VAL A 141 4.65 -0.23 -11.48
CA VAL A 141 3.24 -0.59 -11.34
C VAL A 141 2.31 0.45 -11.98
N TYR A 142 2.66 1.74 -11.94
CA TYR A 142 1.85 2.81 -12.50
C TYR A 142 1.70 2.71 -14.02
N PHE A 143 2.78 2.38 -14.74
CA PHE A 143 2.74 2.30 -16.21
C PHE A 143 2.49 0.89 -16.75
N PHE A 144 2.91 -0.16 -16.04
CA PHE A 144 2.93 -1.53 -16.57
C PHE A 144 2.17 -2.54 -15.69
N GLY A 145 1.70 -2.12 -14.52
CA GLY A 145 0.87 -2.94 -13.64
C GLY A 145 -0.56 -3.11 -14.14
N PRO A 146 -1.38 -3.90 -13.41
CA PRO A 146 -2.80 -4.03 -13.69
C PRO A 146 -3.51 -2.67 -13.61
N ARG A 147 -4.46 -2.45 -14.51
CA ARG A 147 -5.30 -1.24 -14.56
C ARG A 147 -6.71 -1.66 -14.93
N TRP A 148 -7.69 -0.93 -14.43
CA TRP A 148 -9.09 -1.25 -14.65
C TRP A 148 -9.95 0.01 -14.63
N GLU A 149 -11.13 -0.08 -15.24
CA GLU A 149 -12.13 0.99 -15.24
C GLU A 149 -13.49 0.44 -14.79
N THR A 150 -14.26 1.27 -14.09
CA THR A 150 -15.64 0.94 -13.76
C THR A 150 -16.54 1.42 -14.88
N VAL A 151 -17.28 0.49 -15.48
CA VAL A 151 -18.21 0.77 -16.59
C VAL A 151 -19.63 0.37 -16.22
N GLU A 152 -20.61 1.08 -16.77
CA GLU A 152 -22.02 0.70 -16.68
C GLU A 152 -22.33 -0.40 -17.69
N ALA A 153 -22.58 -1.61 -17.20
CA ALA A 153 -23.04 -2.73 -18.03
C ALA A 153 -24.56 -2.86 -17.96
N LYS A 154 -25.19 -2.99 -19.13
CA LYS A 154 -26.60 -3.40 -19.23
C LYS A 154 -26.68 -4.92 -19.12
N VAL A 155 -27.24 -5.40 -18.02
CA VAL A 155 -27.48 -6.81 -17.75
C VAL A 155 -28.92 -7.12 -18.11
N VAL A 156 -29.12 -8.05 -19.05
CA VAL A 156 -30.43 -8.59 -19.39
C VAL A 156 -30.58 -9.92 -18.67
N SER A 157 -31.57 -10.00 -17.78
CA SER A 157 -31.95 -11.22 -17.06
C SER A 157 -33.34 -11.67 -17.50
N LEU A 158 -33.60 -12.98 -17.46
CA LEU A 158 -34.92 -13.52 -17.75
C LEU A 158 -35.68 -13.69 -16.43
N LYS A 159 -36.81 -13.00 -16.28
CA LYS A 159 -37.72 -13.21 -15.16
C LYS A 159 -38.78 -14.21 -15.59
N CYS A 160 -38.76 -15.40 -14.99
CA CYS A 160 -39.70 -16.48 -15.29
C CYS A 160 -40.70 -16.66 -14.12
N PRO A 161 -41.97 -16.99 -14.39
CA PRO A 161 -42.93 -17.40 -13.35
C PRO A 161 -42.47 -18.69 -12.64
N GLU A 162 -42.83 -18.87 -11.36
CA GLU A 162 -42.30 -19.93 -10.47
C GLU A 162 -42.59 -21.38 -10.90
N ASP A 163 -43.46 -21.63 -11.89
CA ASP A 163 -43.93 -22.98 -12.24
C ASP A 163 -43.97 -23.32 -13.75
N SER A 164 -43.29 -22.56 -14.62
CA SER A 164 -43.36 -22.81 -16.08
C SER A 164 -42.00 -23.13 -16.71
N ASN A 165 -41.99 -24.18 -17.55
CA ASN A 165 -41.01 -24.35 -18.63
C ASN A 165 -40.87 -23.01 -19.38
N VAL A 166 -39.68 -22.74 -19.96
CA VAL A 166 -39.18 -21.48 -20.57
C VAL A 166 -40.19 -20.61 -21.37
N ALA A 167 -41.35 -21.13 -21.74
CA ALA A 167 -42.52 -20.40 -22.20
C ALA A 167 -43.06 -19.45 -21.13
N GLY A 168 -42.72 -18.16 -21.23
CA GLY A 168 -43.26 -17.09 -20.39
C GLY A 168 -42.22 -16.22 -19.67
N CYS A 169 -40.93 -16.44 -19.90
CA CYS A 169 -39.89 -15.56 -19.36
C CYS A 169 -39.84 -14.22 -20.10
N GLU A 170 -39.90 -13.11 -19.36
CA GLU A 170 -39.74 -11.77 -19.92
C GLU A 170 -38.31 -11.25 -19.68
N PRO A 171 -37.70 -10.56 -20.65
CA PRO A 171 -36.39 -9.94 -20.47
C PRO A 171 -36.52 -8.69 -19.59
N VAL A 172 -35.80 -8.69 -18.46
CA VAL A 172 -35.64 -7.55 -17.57
C VAL A 172 -34.23 -6.99 -17.75
N SER A 173 -34.14 -5.75 -18.23
CA SER A 173 -32.89 -5.01 -18.33
C SER A 173 -32.62 -4.26 -17.03
N SER A 174 -31.41 -4.40 -16.50
CA SER A 174 -30.91 -3.65 -15.34
C SER A 174 -29.51 -3.13 -15.64
N THR A 175 -29.16 -1.97 -15.08
CA THR A 175 -27.80 -1.44 -15.16
C THR A 175 -27.03 -1.88 -13.92
N ARG A 176 -25.84 -2.43 -14.13
CA ARG A 176 -24.90 -2.78 -13.06
C ARG A 176 -23.53 -2.18 -13.37
N LEU A 177 -22.92 -1.55 -12.37
CA LEU A 177 -21.51 -1.18 -12.45
C LEU A 177 -20.65 -2.45 -12.41
N THR A 178 -19.74 -2.57 -13.37
CA THR A 178 -18.78 -3.67 -13.42
C THR A 178 -17.39 -3.12 -13.69
N THR A 179 -16.39 -3.79 -13.15
CA THR A 179 -14.99 -3.47 -13.41
C THR A 179 -14.50 -4.23 -14.64
N VAL A 180 -13.81 -3.54 -15.54
CA VAL A 180 -13.19 -4.11 -16.75
C VAL A 180 -11.69 -3.84 -16.73
N ASP A 181 -10.91 -4.88 -17.01
CA ASP A 181 -9.45 -4.75 -17.12
C ASP A 181 -9.04 -4.02 -18.38
N LEU A 182 -8.17 -3.03 -18.21
CA LEU A 182 -7.48 -2.37 -19.30
C LEU A 182 -6.29 -3.21 -19.76
N PRO A 183 -5.97 -3.23 -21.06
CA PRO A 183 -4.81 -3.94 -21.56
C PRO A 183 -3.54 -3.41 -20.89
N ARG A 184 -2.58 -4.31 -20.62
CA ARG A 184 -1.25 -3.90 -20.16
C ARG A 184 -0.52 -3.15 -21.27
N ASN A 185 0.15 -2.06 -20.92
CA ASN A 185 0.98 -1.35 -21.88
C ASN A 185 2.20 -2.20 -22.23
N MET A 186 2.48 -2.36 -23.52
CA MET A 186 3.79 -2.80 -23.98
C MET A 186 4.80 -1.67 -23.78
N TYR A 187 6.09 -1.98 -23.71
CA TYR A 187 7.12 -0.99 -23.38
C TYR A 187 8.36 -1.15 -24.25
N ASP A 188 9.06 -0.03 -24.46
CA ASP A 188 10.45 -0.03 -24.93
C ASP A 188 11.39 -0.20 -23.73
N ALA A 189 12.11 -1.32 -23.68
CA ALA A 189 13.05 -1.63 -22.60
C ALA A 189 14.13 -0.55 -22.43
N SER A 190 14.57 0.10 -23.51
CA SER A 190 15.62 1.12 -23.48
C SER A 190 15.14 2.42 -22.84
N GLN A 191 13.89 2.81 -23.14
CA GLN A 191 13.25 3.96 -22.52
C GLN A 191 13.00 3.70 -21.03
N VAL A 192 12.47 2.52 -20.70
CA VAL A 192 12.25 2.12 -19.30
C VAL A 192 13.56 2.13 -18.51
N GLU A 193 14.65 1.61 -19.07
CA GLU A 193 15.97 1.66 -18.42
C GLU A 193 16.44 3.10 -18.19
N THR A 194 16.19 4.00 -19.15
CA THR A 194 16.53 5.43 -19.04
C THR A 194 15.72 6.11 -17.92
N ASP A 195 14.41 5.86 -17.86
CA ASP A 195 13.52 6.41 -16.85
C ASP A 195 13.92 5.92 -15.45
N ILE A 196 14.20 4.63 -15.30
CA ILE A 196 14.70 4.04 -14.05
C ILE A 196 15.99 4.73 -13.60
N LYS A 197 16.99 4.86 -14.49
CA LYS A 197 18.27 5.52 -14.17
C LYS A 197 18.04 6.97 -13.74
N ASN A 198 17.11 7.66 -14.39
CA ASN A 198 16.72 9.02 -14.02
C ASN A 198 16.08 9.07 -12.62
N ILE A 199 15.15 8.16 -12.31
CA ILE A 199 14.51 8.08 -10.98
C ILE A 199 15.54 7.79 -9.89
N LEU A 200 16.40 6.79 -10.10
CA LEU A 200 17.45 6.42 -9.15
C LEU A 200 18.49 7.53 -8.95
N LYS A 201 18.78 8.32 -9.98
CA LYS A 201 19.77 9.41 -9.89
C LYS A 201 19.19 10.68 -9.28
N ASN A 202 18.02 11.10 -9.76
CA ASN A 202 17.47 12.44 -9.52
C ASN A 202 16.33 12.47 -8.51
N ASN A 203 15.78 11.32 -8.11
CA ASN A 203 14.70 11.20 -7.11
C ASN A 203 13.52 12.17 -7.37
N PRO A 204 12.93 12.17 -8.59
CA PRO A 204 11.89 13.12 -8.97
C PRO A 204 10.65 13.04 -8.06
N SER A 205 9.81 14.07 -8.06
CA SER A 205 8.52 14.02 -7.35
C SER A 205 7.61 12.95 -7.97
N VAL A 206 6.56 12.57 -7.25
CA VAL A 206 5.66 11.52 -7.73
C VAL A 206 4.84 11.99 -8.92
N GLU A 207 4.46 13.27 -8.93
CA GLU A 207 3.77 13.93 -10.04
C GLU A 207 4.65 13.97 -11.29
N ALA A 208 5.96 14.17 -11.11
CA ALA A 208 6.91 14.12 -12.21
C ALA A 208 7.07 12.71 -12.79
N ILE A 209 6.94 11.66 -11.97
CA ILE A 209 6.89 10.26 -12.43
C ILE A 209 5.59 9.99 -13.21
N GLU A 210 4.44 10.45 -12.70
CA GLU A 210 3.14 10.26 -13.35
C GLU A 210 3.02 10.99 -14.69
N SER A 211 3.77 12.09 -14.83
CA SER A 211 3.88 12.87 -16.06
C SER A 211 4.89 12.30 -17.06
N MET A 212 5.55 11.18 -16.74
CA MET A 212 6.42 10.49 -17.71
C MET A 212 5.57 9.85 -18.81
N HIS A 213 6.15 9.75 -19.99
CA HIS A 213 5.52 9.13 -21.16
C HIS A 213 6.42 8.04 -21.72
N PRO A 214 6.55 6.89 -21.03
CA PRO A 214 7.31 5.77 -21.57
C PRO A 214 6.71 5.33 -22.90
N THR A 215 7.55 5.14 -23.90
CA THR A 215 7.12 4.71 -25.23
C THR A 215 6.42 3.36 -25.15
N VAL A 216 5.11 3.36 -25.46
CA VAL A 216 4.29 2.16 -25.53
C VAL A 216 4.33 1.64 -26.96
N VAL A 217 4.95 0.48 -27.17
CA VAL A 217 5.00 -0.15 -28.50
C VAL A 217 3.68 -0.88 -28.75
N VAL A 218 2.75 -0.28 -29.47
CA VAL A 218 1.53 -0.98 -29.91
C VAL A 218 1.92 -1.96 -31.01
N LYS A 219 1.55 -3.24 -30.87
CA LYS A 219 1.66 -4.23 -31.94
C LYS A 219 0.31 -4.88 -32.19
#